data_AF-A0A8C8ZSA1-F1
#
_entry.id   AF-A0A8C8ZSA1-F1
#
_cell.length_a   1.000
_cell.length_b   1.000
_cell.length_c   1.000
_cell.angle_alpha   90.00
_cell.angle_beta   90.00
_cell.angle_gamma   90.00
#
_symmetry.space_group_name_H-M   'P 1'
#
loop_
_entity.id
_entity.type
_entity.pdbx_description
1 polymer ?
#
loop_
_entity_poly.entity_id
_entity_poly.type
_entity_poly.pdbx_seq_one_letter_code
_entity_poly.pdbx_strand_id
1 'polypeptide(L)'
;MAAGFRRSCGVLRRISCFGWRSQHTKATPQGQPGLGFSFEFTEQQKEFQATARKFAREEIIPVAAEYDKTGEYPVPLIKRAWELGLMNTHIPESCANACYYCWK
;
A
#
# COMPACT_ATOMS: atom_id res chain seq x y z
N MET A 1 57.03 35.06 -29.06
CA MET A 1 56.72 34.00 -28.07
C MET A 1 56.28 34.67 -26.77
N ALA A 2 55.11 34.24 -26.29
CA ALA A 2 54.51 34.40 -24.95
C ALA A 2 54.32 35.81 -24.35
N ALA A 3 53.05 36.21 -24.33
CA ALA A 3 52.49 37.35 -23.63
C ALA A 3 52.37 37.12 -22.10
N GLY A 4 52.69 38.18 -21.36
CA GLY A 4 51.93 38.78 -20.26
C GLY A 4 50.98 37.95 -19.37
N PHE A 5 51.18 38.17 -18.07
CA PHE A 5 50.22 38.84 -17.19
C PHE A 5 49.36 37.99 -16.22
N ARG A 6 49.72 38.20 -14.95
CA ARG A 6 48.94 38.22 -13.70
C ARG A 6 48.34 36.93 -13.11
N ARG A 7 48.84 36.70 -11.88
CA ARG A 7 48.12 36.27 -10.67
C ARG A 7 46.60 36.48 -10.73
N SER A 8 45.85 35.42 -10.43
CA SER A 8 44.74 35.52 -9.48
C SER A 8 44.43 34.16 -8.86
N CYS A 9 44.35 34.17 -7.54
CA CYS A 9 43.84 33.10 -6.69
C CYS A 9 42.34 32.92 -6.97
N GLY A 10 41.90 31.69 -7.23
CA GLY A 10 40.54 31.39 -7.69
C GLY A 10 39.93 30.18 -6.98
N VAL A 11 39.38 30.43 -5.80
CA VAL A 11 38.09 29.90 -5.32
C VAL A 11 37.89 28.38 -5.30
N LEU A 12 37.96 27.86 -4.07
CA LEU A 12 37.18 26.75 -3.51
C LEU A 12 35.82 26.50 -4.22
N ARG A 13 35.70 25.41 -4.98
CA ARG A 13 34.44 24.66 -5.15
C ARG A 13 34.55 23.41 -4.28
N ARG A 14 34.22 23.49 -2.99
CA ARG A 14 32.86 23.49 -2.42
C ARG A 14 32.05 22.27 -2.90
N ILE A 15 32.28 21.17 -2.19
CA ILE A 15 31.28 20.21 -1.70
C ILE A 15 30.24 19.78 -2.75
N SER A 16 30.52 18.67 -3.43
CA SER A 16 29.47 17.80 -3.96
C SER A 16 29.66 16.37 -3.44
N CYS A 17 29.78 16.25 -2.11
CA CYS A 17 29.31 15.06 -1.40
C CYS A 17 27.78 15.14 -1.33
N PHE A 18 27.11 14.88 -2.45
CA PHE A 18 25.68 14.60 -2.47
C PHE A 18 25.40 13.33 -3.29
N GLY A 19 26.24 12.32 -3.07
CA GLY A 19 25.90 10.93 -3.33
C GLY A 19 25.04 10.42 -2.19
N TRP A 20 23.78 10.88 -2.11
CA TRP A 20 22.74 10.25 -1.31
C TRP A 20 22.42 8.88 -1.94
N ARG A 21 23.35 7.94 -1.80
CA ARG A 21 23.08 6.52 -2.01
C ARG A 21 22.17 6.11 -0.87
N SER A 22 20.87 6.18 -1.14
CA SER A 22 19.81 5.68 -0.29
C SER A 22 20.19 4.28 0.18
N GLN A 23 20.62 4.19 1.44
CA GLN A 23 20.78 2.91 2.10
C GLN A 23 19.35 2.40 2.27
N HIS A 24 18.88 1.59 1.32
CA HIS A 24 17.69 0.79 1.54
C HIS A 24 17.92 0.04 2.83
N THR A 25 17.14 0.39 3.85
CA THR A 25 17.07 -0.31 5.12
C THR A 25 16.89 -1.79 4.80
N LYS A 26 17.89 -2.62 5.10
CA LYS A 26 17.73 -4.07 5.05
C LYS A 26 16.61 -4.41 6.02
N ALA A 27 15.55 -5.05 5.54
CA ALA A 27 14.51 -5.58 6.41
C ALA A 27 15.15 -6.60 7.35
N THR A 28 15.05 -6.36 8.66
CA THR A 28 15.52 -7.25 9.72
C THR A 28 14.77 -8.59 9.63
N PRO A 29 15.43 -9.75 9.78
CA PRO A 29 14.74 -11.03 9.83
C PRO A 29 13.92 -11.12 11.12
N GLN A 30 12.72 -11.68 11.01
CA GLN A 30 11.66 -11.68 12.00
C GLN A 30 12.13 -12.16 13.39
N GLY A 31 12.00 -11.28 14.38
CA GLY A 31 12.30 -11.56 15.78
C GLY A 31 11.24 -12.46 16.41
N GLN A 32 11.67 -13.37 17.28
CA GLN A 32 10.82 -14.21 18.12
C GLN A 32 9.76 -13.37 18.85
N PRO A 33 8.56 -13.91 19.14
CA PRO A 33 7.55 -13.22 19.92
C PRO A 33 8.05 -13.09 21.37
N GLY A 34 8.80 -12.03 21.65
CA GLY A 34 9.10 -11.58 23.00
C GLY A 34 7.81 -11.14 23.70
N LEU A 35 7.84 -11.12 25.03
CA LEU A 35 6.77 -10.68 25.93
C LEU A 35 6.44 -9.17 25.80
N GLY A 36 6.11 -8.70 24.60
CA GLY A 36 5.80 -7.31 24.25
C GLY A 36 4.74 -7.20 23.15
N PHE A 37 4.35 -5.98 22.81
CA PHE A 37 3.36 -5.72 21.75
C PHE A 37 3.93 -6.08 20.38
N SER A 38 3.25 -6.97 19.64
CA SER A 38 3.63 -7.38 18.29
C SER A 38 2.74 -6.69 17.26
N PHE A 39 3.36 -6.17 16.19
CA PHE A 39 2.68 -5.59 15.02
C PHE A 39 2.54 -6.60 13.87
N GLU A 40 3.00 -7.83 14.05
CA GLU A 40 2.83 -8.90 13.06
C GLU A 40 1.37 -9.36 13.03
N PHE A 41 0.86 -9.55 11.81
CA PHE A 41 -0.47 -10.09 11.60
C PHE A 41 -0.48 -11.61 11.78
N THR A 42 -1.62 -12.13 12.20
CA THR A 42 -1.88 -13.58 12.16
C THR A 42 -1.94 -14.06 10.71
N GLU A 43 -1.67 -15.34 10.47
CA GLU A 43 -1.74 -15.89 9.10
C GLU A 43 -3.12 -15.70 8.46
N GLN A 44 -4.19 -15.89 9.23
CA GLN A 44 -5.56 -15.62 8.77
C GLN A 44 -5.77 -14.13 8.37
N GLN A 45 -5.21 -13.19 9.13
CA GLN A 45 -5.28 -11.77 8.80
C GLN A 45 -4.49 -11.44 7.53
N LYS A 46 -3.35 -12.12 7.29
CA LYS A 46 -2.56 -11.97 6.07
C LYS A 46 -3.33 -12.48 4.84
N GLU A 47 -4.00 -13.63 4.95
CA GLU A 47 -4.85 -14.19 3.88
C GLU A 47 -6.02 -13.26 3.55
N PHE A 48 -6.70 -12.73 4.58
CA PHE A 48 -7.77 -11.77 4.40
C PHE A 48 -7.27 -10.50 3.71
N GLN A 49 -6.13 -9.95 4.16
CA GLN A 49 -5.49 -8.80 3.51
C GLN A 49 -5.13 -9.09 2.05
N ALA A 50 -4.57 -10.27 1.75
CA ALA A 50 -4.17 -10.64 0.41
C ALA A 50 -5.37 -10.68 -0.55
N THR A 51 -6.48 -11.27 -0.10
CA THR A 51 -7.73 -11.34 -0.85
C THR A 51 -8.30 -9.94 -1.12
N ALA A 52 -8.39 -9.10 -0.07
CA ALA A 52 -8.86 -7.72 -0.21
C ALA A 52 -7.99 -6.89 -1.17
N ARG A 53 -6.66 -7.04 -1.09
CA ARG A 53 -5.71 -6.32 -1.95
C ARG A 53 -5.82 -6.77 -3.40
N LYS A 54 -6.04 -8.06 -3.65
CA LYS A 54 -6.24 -8.60 -5.00
C LYS A 54 -7.50 -8.02 -5.62
N PHE A 55 -8.62 -8.09 -4.91
CA PHE A 55 -9.91 -7.52 -5.34
C PHE A 55 -9.80 -6.02 -5.63
N ALA A 56 -9.15 -5.25 -4.76
CA ALA A 56 -8.95 -3.83 -4.99
C ALA A 56 -8.16 -3.53 -6.27
N ARG A 57 -7.11 -4.30 -6.56
CA ARG A 57 -6.25 -4.09 -7.74
C ARG A 57 -6.92 -4.49 -9.05
N GLU A 58 -7.60 -5.62 -9.05
CA GLU A 58 -8.17 -6.21 -10.26
C GLU A 58 -9.53 -5.60 -10.61
N GLU A 59 -10.35 -5.27 -9.61
CA GLU A 59 -11.75 -4.90 -9.85
C GLU A 59 -12.08 -3.44 -9.48
N ILE A 60 -11.52 -2.90 -8.39
CA ILE A 60 -11.87 -1.54 -7.92
C ILE A 60 -11.08 -0.45 -8.67
N ILE A 61 -9.75 -0.52 -8.65
CA ILE A 61 -8.86 0.51 -9.24
C ILE A 61 -9.20 0.86 -10.70
N PRO A 62 -9.46 -0.10 -11.62
CA PRO A 62 -9.65 0.24 -13.04
C PRO A 62 -10.92 1.07 -13.29
N VAL A 63 -11.98 0.85 -12.50
CA VAL A 63 -13.28 1.49 -12.69
C VAL A 63 -13.55 2.64 -11.72
N ALA A 64 -12.71 2.80 -10.68
CA ALA A 64 -12.88 3.84 -9.66
C ALA A 64 -12.97 5.26 -10.25
N ALA A 65 -12.15 5.58 -11.25
CA ALA A 65 -12.14 6.90 -11.88
C ALA A 65 -13.39 7.17 -12.74
N GLU A 66 -14.06 6.12 -13.21
CA GLU A 66 -15.31 6.24 -13.98
C GLU A 66 -16.48 6.47 -13.03
N TYR A 67 -16.60 5.65 -11.99
CA TYR A 67 -17.64 5.80 -10.97
C TYR A 67 -17.56 7.13 -10.22
N ASP A 68 -16.37 7.68 -9.99
CA ASP A 68 -16.21 9.02 -9.39
C ASP A 68 -16.77 10.14 -10.28
N LYS A 69 -16.63 10.00 -11.62
CA LYS A 69 -17.14 10.98 -12.58
C LYS A 69 -18.64 10.88 -12.80
N THR A 70 -19.17 9.67 -12.86
CA THR A 70 -20.60 9.44 -13.12
C THR A 70 -21.44 9.58 -11.86
N GLY A 71 -20.86 9.34 -10.69
CA GLY A 71 -21.58 9.28 -9.42
C GLY A 71 -22.51 8.07 -9.30
N GLU A 72 -22.37 7.09 -10.20
CA GLU A 72 -23.21 5.90 -10.19
C GLU A 72 -22.83 4.96 -9.04
N TYR A 73 -23.83 4.34 -8.42
CA TYR A 73 -23.61 3.42 -7.32
C TYR A 73 -23.09 2.06 -7.86
N PRO A 74 -21.90 1.59 -7.46
CA PRO A 74 -21.27 0.42 -8.06
C PRO A 74 -21.82 -0.89 -7.48
N VAL A 75 -23.13 -1.13 -7.65
CA VAL A 75 -23.82 -2.38 -7.28
C VAL A 75 -23.05 -3.65 -7.66
N PRO A 76 -22.48 -3.80 -8.88
CA PRO A 76 -21.78 -5.03 -9.25
C PRO A 76 -20.52 -5.27 -8.41
N LEU A 77 -19.75 -4.23 -8.08
CA LEU A 77 -18.55 -4.37 -7.24
C LEU A 77 -18.91 -4.76 -5.82
N ILE A 78 -20.01 -4.22 -5.29
CA ILE A 78 -20.40 -4.49 -3.91
C ILE A 78 -20.97 -5.91 -3.79
N LYS A 79 -21.74 -6.38 -4.79
CA LYS A 79 -22.13 -7.80 -4.87
C LYS A 79 -20.92 -8.72 -4.86
N ARG A 80 -19.89 -8.37 -5.63
CA ARG A 80 -18.67 -9.17 -5.69
C ARG A 80 -17.86 -9.14 -4.41
N ALA A 81 -17.75 -7.99 -3.75
CA ALA A 81 -17.13 -7.86 -2.43
C ALA A 81 -17.86 -8.70 -1.37
N TRP A 82 -19.18 -8.79 -1.47
CA TRP A 82 -20.01 -9.60 -0.60
C TRP A 82 -19.80 -11.11 -0.83
N GLU A 83 -19.74 -11.57 -2.08
CA GLU A 83 -19.42 -12.97 -2.42
C GLU A 83 -18.03 -13.40 -1.90
N LEU A 84 -17.07 -12.48 -1.89
CA LEU A 84 -15.72 -12.70 -1.36
C LEU A 84 -15.64 -12.66 0.17
N GLY A 85 -16.76 -12.40 0.86
CA GLY A 85 -16.79 -12.30 2.33
C GLY A 85 -16.05 -11.07 2.87
N LEU A 86 -15.82 -10.05 2.04
CA LEU A 86 -15.15 -8.81 2.45
C LEU A 86 -16.11 -7.80 3.10
N MET A 87 -17.39 -8.15 3.21
CA MET A 87 -18.43 -7.33 3.82
C MET A 87 -19.00 -8.00 5.07
N ASN A 88 -19.43 -7.18 6.04
CA ASN A 88 -20.14 -7.62 7.24
C ASN A 88 -19.37 -8.65 8.11
N THR A 89 -18.06 -8.48 8.22
CA THR A 89 -17.15 -9.39 8.96
C THR A 89 -17.42 -9.51 10.47
N HIS A 90 -18.25 -8.63 11.04
CA HIS A 90 -18.58 -8.60 12.47
C HIS A 90 -19.82 -9.43 12.83
N ILE A 91 -20.53 -9.98 11.84
CA ILE A 91 -21.76 -10.71 12.06
C ILE A 91 -21.43 -12.14 12.49
N PRO A 92 -22.03 -12.65 13.58
CA PRO A 92 -21.82 -14.02 14.00
C PRO A 92 -22.34 -15.00 12.95
N GLU A 93 -21.68 -16.16 12.83
CA GLU A 93 -22.03 -17.18 11.82
C GLU A 93 -23.49 -17.65 11.92
N SER A 94 -24.07 -17.64 13.12
CA SER A 94 -25.48 -17.95 13.36
C SER A 94 -26.45 -17.03 12.61
N CYS A 95 -26.03 -15.80 12.31
CA CYS A 95 -26.80 -14.80 11.58
C CYS A 95 -26.34 -14.64 10.12
N ALA A 96 -25.31 -15.39 9.67
CA ALA A 96 -24.76 -15.27 8.31
C ALA A 96 -25.83 -15.53 7.24
N ASN A 97 -26.75 -16.47 7.50
CA ASN A 97 -27.87 -16.78 6.62
C ASN A 97 -28.80 -15.59 6.42
N ALA A 98 -29.05 -14.79 7.45
CA ALA A 98 -29.88 -13.58 7.36
C ALA A 98 -29.22 -12.51 6.49
N CYS A 99 -27.88 -12.41 6.52
CA CYS A 99 -27.14 -11.52 5.63
C CYS A 99 -27.08 -12.00 4.18
N TYR A 100 -27.18 -13.32 3.94
CA TYR A 100 -27.29 -13.90 2.59
C TYR A 100 -28.51 -13.39 1.82
N TYR A 101 -29.62 -13.16 2.51
CA TYR A 101 -30.84 -12.65 1.88
C TYR A 101 -30.82 -11.14 1.61
N CYS A 102 -29.97 -10.36 2.28
CA CYS A 102 -29.91 -8.90 2.09
C CYS A 102 -29.34 -8.49 0.72
N TRP A 103 -28.60 -9.40 0.06
CA TRP A 103 -27.96 -9.18 -1.24
C TRP A 103 -28.61 -9.98 -2.38
N LYS A 104 -29.62 -10.81 -2.09
CA LYS A 104 -30.39 -11.58 -3.06
C LYS A 104 -31.63 -10.82 -3.50
#